data_AF-A0A2G7FI70-F1
#
_entry.id   AF-A0A2G7FI70-F1
#
_cell.length_a   1.000
_cell.length_b   1.000
_cell.length_c   1.000
_cell.angle_alpha   90.00
_cell.angle_beta   90.00
_cell.angle_gamma   90.00
#
_symmetry.space_group_name_H-M   'P 1'
#
loop_
_entity.id
_entity.type
_entity.pdbx_description
1 polymer ?
#
loop_
_entity_poly.entity_id
_entity_poly.type
_entity_poly.pdbx_seq_one_letter_code
_entity_poly.pdbx_strand_id
1 'polypeptide(L)'
;MEAECPHAGGPMQDSQIDIEDSAYVASCPWHAYDFNVETGESSVGIKACTFPVDVRDEYVTLLYNTEDSSEVSLVKLEPVSEKFMLKKNRGSKSKTTPQEEAPPAQQIESGPAKYLDENATVCDWCAHILNTANPEHKIELTHHLFSILTEKEASSSPMPLGRGSVSPPAQPPREGLSEVQPWAIPKAGKGGTLKSRIAMLHALANIELWAIDLAVDICIRFATFQTNPDSPGGSRELPRAFFHDWLKVANDEAKHFSLLRARIEEMGSYFGALPVHHGLWESATMTAHDLRARISIIALVHEARGLDVNPMTIDKFRRAGDSESVKSLEVIHNDEITHVTTGHRWLTWICQEEGTDPVHVFRSNVRKYFRGYIKEPFNAEARAQAGLDGRYYQNLEGIPLA
;
A
#
# COMPACT_ATOMS: atom_id res chain seq x y z
N MET A 1 12.02 18.26 14.11
CA MET A 1 10.71 18.79 13.72
C MET A 1 9.65 18.11 14.56
N GLU A 2 8.50 18.74 14.81
CA GLU A 2 7.34 18.08 15.42
C GLU A 2 6.98 16.80 14.67
N ALA A 3 6.54 15.78 15.41
CA ALA A 3 6.15 14.50 14.84
C ALA A 3 4.83 14.59 14.07
N GLU A 4 4.07 15.67 14.24
CA GLU A 4 2.80 15.92 13.60
C GLU A 4 2.88 17.18 12.75
N CYS A 5 2.39 17.10 11.51
CA CYS A 5 2.36 18.21 10.58
C CYS A 5 1.37 19.26 11.10
N PRO A 6 1.76 20.54 11.21
CA PRO A 6 0.91 21.60 11.76
C PRO A 6 -0.34 21.91 10.92
N HIS A 7 -0.42 21.43 9.68
CA HIS A 7 -1.62 21.54 8.86
C HIS A 7 -2.77 20.67 9.40
N ALA A 8 -2.52 19.37 9.60
CA ALA A 8 -3.57 18.40 9.91
C ALA A 8 -3.06 17.13 10.62
N GLY A 9 -1.94 17.19 11.33
CA GLY A 9 -1.47 16.11 12.21
C GLY A 9 -0.65 15.00 11.55
N GLY A 10 -0.18 15.17 10.31
CA GLY A 10 0.52 14.10 9.59
C GLY A 10 1.86 13.68 10.19
N PRO A 11 2.21 12.38 10.21
CA PRO A 11 3.33 11.83 10.93
C PRO A 11 4.63 12.24 10.24
N MET A 12 5.24 13.32 10.68
CA MET A 12 6.43 13.86 10.04
C MET A 12 7.62 12.91 10.10
N GLN A 13 7.58 11.89 10.96
CA GLN A 13 8.52 10.77 10.99
C GLN A 13 8.57 9.98 9.65
N ASP A 14 7.49 9.99 8.88
CA ASP A 14 7.38 9.31 7.59
C ASP A 14 7.59 10.29 6.41
N SER A 15 8.04 11.52 6.68
CA SER A 15 8.27 12.54 5.66
C SER A 15 9.41 12.15 4.73
N GLN A 16 9.23 12.45 3.45
CA GLN A 16 10.35 12.51 2.51
C GLN A 16 11.19 13.75 2.80
N ILE A 17 12.51 13.61 2.77
CA ILE A 17 13.46 14.72 2.91
C ILE A 17 14.09 14.99 1.55
N ASP A 18 13.83 16.17 1.02
CA ASP A 18 14.44 16.68 -0.21
C ASP A 18 15.46 17.78 0.11
N ILE A 19 16.36 18.09 -0.83
CA ILE A 19 17.33 19.19 -0.71
C ILE A 19 16.99 20.24 -1.75
N GLU A 20 16.53 21.41 -1.31
CA GLU A 20 16.21 22.57 -2.15
C GLU A 20 17.03 23.78 -1.70
N ASP A 21 17.74 24.44 -2.61
CA ASP A 21 18.54 25.65 -2.34
C ASP A 21 19.52 25.53 -1.13
N SER A 22 20.09 24.34 -0.93
CA SER A 22 20.98 24.01 0.21
C SER A 22 20.28 23.90 1.57
N ALA A 23 18.95 23.87 1.59
CA ALA A 23 18.15 23.56 2.77
C ALA A 23 17.51 22.17 2.62
N TYR A 24 17.43 21.45 3.73
CA TYR A 24 16.65 20.22 3.79
C TYR A 24 15.17 20.57 3.98
N VAL A 25 14.32 19.96 3.18
CA VAL A 25 12.87 20.19 3.15
C VAL A 25 12.18 18.87 3.46
N ALA A 26 11.45 18.82 4.57
CA ALA A 26 10.60 17.70 4.91
C ALA A 26 9.21 17.92 4.32
N SER A 27 8.79 17.00 3.46
CA SER A 27 7.45 17.00 2.90
C SER A 27 6.53 16.16 3.76
N CYS A 28 5.49 16.78 4.33
CA CYS A 28 4.49 16.06 5.12
C CYS A 28 3.95 14.87 4.32
N PRO A 29 4.00 13.64 4.85
CA PRO A 29 3.63 12.45 4.09
C PRO A 29 2.15 12.43 3.72
N TRP A 30 1.30 13.06 4.54
CA TRP A 30 -0.14 13.11 4.27
C TRP A 30 -0.52 14.13 3.19
N HIS A 31 0.13 15.29 3.17
CA HIS A 31 -0.38 16.46 2.45
C HIS A 31 0.65 17.18 1.58
N ALA A 32 1.89 16.70 1.54
CA ALA A 32 3.00 17.25 0.77
C ALA A 32 3.35 18.71 1.06
N TYR A 33 2.87 19.27 2.17
CA TYR A 33 3.36 20.56 2.64
C TYR A 33 4.84 20.42 2.94
N ASP A 34 5.61 21.25 2.24
CA ASP A 34 7.05 21.36 2.39
C ASP A 34 7.34 22.12 3.68
N PHE A 35 8.30 21.66 4.46
CA PHE A 35 8.77 22.34 5.65
C PHE A 35 10.29 22.34 5.64
N ASN A 36 10.90 23.52 5.61
CA ASN A 36 12.32 23.65 5.86
C ASN A 36 12.65 23.06 7.24
N VAL A 37 13.56 22.08 7.32
CA VAL A 37 13.80 21.36 8.58
C VAL A 37 14.58 22.16 9.61
N GLU A 38 15.23 23.24 9.20
CA GLU A 38 15.94 24.17 10.09
C GLU A 38 14.99 25.23 10.63
N THR A 39 14.25 25.90 9.73
CA THR A 39 13.42 27.06 10.10
C THR A 39 11.97 26.70 10.43
N GLY A 40 11.50 25.56 9.95
CA GLY A 40 10.11 25.10 10.05
C GLY A 40 9.16 25.76 9.05
N GLU A 41 9.65 26.66 8.20
CA GLU A 41 8.82 27.43 7.27
C GLU A 41 8.38 26.59 6.07
N SER A 42 7.14 26.78 5.66
CA SER A 42 6.53 26.13 4.48
C SER A 42 6.24 27.14 3.38
N SER A 43 6.40 26.73 2.11
CA SER A 43 6.09 27.55 0.94
C SER A 43 4.63 28.05 0.90
N VAL A 44 3.72 27.38 1.61
CA VAL A 44 2.30 27.74 1.70
C VAL A 44 1.94 28.61 2.92
N GLY A 45 2.94 29.08 3.68
CA GLY A 45 2.75 30.06 4.76
C GLY A 45 2.36 29.49 6.13
N ILE A 46 2.48 28.18 6.33
CA ILE A 46 2.39 27.52 7.65
C ILE A 46 3.78 27.24 8.20
N LYS A 47 3.89 27.04 9.53
CA LYS A 47 5.18 26.82 10.20
C LYS A 47 5.10 25.64 11.15
N ALA A 48 6.02 24.68 11.01
CA ALA A 48 6.22 23.57 11.95
C ALA A 48 7.27 23.95 13.00
N CYS A 49 7.15 23.44 14.23
CA CYS A 49 8.27 23.62 15.16
C CYS A 49 9.45 22.73 14.77
N THR A 50 10.62 23.32 14.66
CA THR A 50 11.89 22.63 14.44
C THR A 50 12.72 22.69 15.71
N PHE A 51 13.47 21.62 15.96
CA PHE A 51 14.30 21.47 17.15
C PHE A 51 15.70 21.08 16.68
N PRO A 52 16.75 21.83 17.05
CA PRO A 52 18.11 21.46 16.72
C PRO A 52 18.45 20.10 17.36
N VAL A 53 18.96 19.18 16.55
CA VAL A 53 19.40 17.86 17.00
C VAL A 53 20.89 17.71 16.72
N ASP A 54 21.66 17.33 17.73
CA ASP A 54 23.09 17.02 17.64
C ASP A 54 23.28 15.51 17.84
N VAL A 55 23.86 14.85 16.85
CA VAL A 55 24.12 13.40 16.87
C VAL A 55 25.61 13.18 17.06
N ARG A 56 26.01 12.62 18.21
CA ARG A 56 27.40 12.30 18.54
C ARG A 56 27.50 10.86 19.01
N ASP A 57 28.24 10.04 18.26
CA ASP A 57 28.40 8.61 18.51
C ASP A 57 27.04 7.90 18.67
N GLU A 58 26.72 7.38 19.86
CA GLU A 58 25.45 6.71 20.17
C GLU A 58 24.40 7.64 20.78
N TYR A 59 24.68 8.94 20.92
CA TYR A 59 23.82 9.91 21.57
C TYR A 59 23.16 10.83 20.56
N VAL A 60 21.83 10.92 20.63
CA VAL A 60 21.02 11.94 19.94
C VAL A 60 20.59 12.96 20.98
N THR A 61 21.08 14.19 20.87
CA THR A 61 20.76 15.29 21.79
C THR A 61 19.83 16.27 21.11
N LEU A 62 18.64 16.48 21.66
CA LEU A 62 17.69 17.47 21.17
C LEU A 62 17.76 18.73 22.04
N LEU A 63 18.00 19.89 21.42
CA LEU A 63 17.97 21.17 22.10
C LEU A 63 16.55 21.74 22.02
N TYR A 64 15.92 21.92 23.17
CA TYR A 64 14.58 22.51 23.31
C TYR A 64 14.66 23.74 24.21
N ASN A 65 14.10 24.86 23.77
CA ASN A 65 14.13 26.11 24.54
C ASN A 65 12.89 26.17 25.45
N THR A 66 13.08 26.08 26.76
CA THR A 66 11.99 26.13 27.75
C THR A 66 11.71 27.57 28.17
N GLU A 67 11.23 28.42 27.26
CA GLU A 67 10.80 29.77 27.64
C GLU A 67 9.53 29.75 28.50
N ASP A 68 8.73 28.66 28.45
CA ASP A 68 7.45 28.52 29.17
C ASP A 68 7.43 27.51 30.34
N SER A 69 8.58 27.14 30.90
CA SER A 69 8.65 26.29 32.12
C SER A 69 7.95 24.92 32.05
N SER A 70 7.70 24.40 30.84
CA SER A 70 7.10 23.08 30.63
C SER A 70 8.14 21.96 30.75
N GLU A 71 7.93 21.03 31.67
CA GLU A 71 8.75 19.81 31.78
C GLU A 71 8.50 18.90 30.57
N VAL A 72 9.55 18.61 29.80
CA VAL A 72 9.51 17.67 28.66
C VAL A 72 9.98 16.29 29.13
N SER A 73 9.26 15.23 28.74
CA SER A 73 9.65 13.84 29.01
C SER A 73 9.48 12.96 27.77
N LEU A 74 10.33 11.94 27.63
CA LEU A 74 10.26 10.97 26.54
C LEU A 74 9.02 10.06 26.73
N VAL A 75 8.05 10.16 25.83
CA VAL A 75 6.80 9.36 25.90
C VAL A 75 6.95 7.98 25.27
N LYS A 76 7.59 7.87 24.09
CA LYS A 76 7.73 6.62 23.34
C LYS A 76 8.88 6.70 22.34
N LEU A 77 9.53 5.57 22.08
CA LEU A 77 10.53 5.40 21.01
C LEU A 77 10.22 4.10 20.27
N GLU A 78 9.88 4.17 18.97
CA GLU A 78 9.49 3.00 18.18
C GLU A 78 10.23 2.94 16.83
N PRO A 79 10.72 1.75 16.43
CA PRO A 79 11.30 1.55 15.10
C PRO A 79 10.21 1.29 14.04
N VAL A 80 10.33 1.93 12.88
CA VAL A 80 9.56 1.57 11.67
C VAL A 80 10.20 0.31 11.06
N SER A 81 9.40 -0.75 10.85
CA SER A 81 9.94 -2.05 10.42
C SER A 81 9.95 -2.21 8.90
N GLU A 82 11.14 -2.22 8.29
CA GLU A 82 11.37 -2.46 6.86
C GLU A 82 11.59 -3.95 6.50
N LYS A 83 11.17 -4.88 7.38
CA LYS A 83 11.58 -6.29 7.29
C LYS A 83 10.77 -7.09 6.26
N PHE A 84 11.40 -7.47 5.15
CA PHE A 84 10.88 -8.43 4.16
C PHE A 84 11.19 -9.90 4.51
N MET A 85 10.25 -10.81 4.19
CA MET A 85 10.44 -12.26 4.34
C MET A 85 10.48 -12.97 2.98
N LEU A 86 11.54 -12.73 2.21
CA LEU A 86 11.78 -13.42 0.93
C LEU A 86 12.26 -14.86 1.15
N LYS A 87 11.85 -15.79 0.28
CA LYS A 87 12.44 -17.15 0.28
C LYS A 87 13.89 -17.06 -0.17
N LYS A 88 14.82 -17.52 0.69
CA LYS A 88 16.20 -17.77 0.24
C LYS A 88 16.17 -18.91 -0.76
N ASN A 89 16.79 -18.73 -1.93
CA ASN A 89 17.10 -19.83 -2.86
C ASN A 89 17.84 -20.94 -2.10
N ARG A 90 17.11 -21.95 -1.62
CA ARG A 90 17.71 -23.14 -1.02
C ARG A 90 18.23 -23.99 -2.16
N GLY A 91 19.53 -23.86 -2.43
CA GLY A 91 20.28 -24.89 -3.14
C GLY A 91 19.93 -26.27 -2.57
N SER A 92 19.52 -27.16 -3.46
CA SER A 92 19.08 -28.53 -3.20
C SER A 92 19.91 -29.25 -2.13
N LYS A 93 19.24 -29.69 -1.06
CA LYS A 93 19.57 -30.95 -0.35
C LYS A 93 18.26 -31.65 0.02
N SER A 94 17.77 -32.44 -0.92
CA SER A 94 16.73 -33.45 -0.68
C SER A 94 17.22 -34.45 0.38
N LYS A 95 16.47 -34.60 1.47
CA LYS A 95 16.41 -35.85 2.22
C LYS A 95 15.08 -36.50 1.86
N THR A 96 15.17 -37.56 1.06
CA THR A 96 14.07 -38.41 0.64
C THR A 96 13.43 -39.11 1.83
N THR A 97 12.12 -38.97 1.97
CA THR A 97 11.25 -39.91 2.69
C THR A 97 10.07 -40.20 1.77
N PRO A 98 9.59 -41.45 1.61
CA PRO A 98 8.58 -41.76 0.59
C PRO A 98 7.20 -41.28 1.07
N GLN A 99 6.52 -40.49 0.24
CA GLN A 99 5.10 -40.16 0.43
C GLN A 99 4.31 -40.62 -0.79
N GLU A 100 3.17 -41.26 -0.51
CA GLU A 100 2.16 -41.74 -1.45
C GLU A 100 1.66 -40.62 -2.38
N GLU A 101 1.31 -41.04 -3.59
CA GLU A 101 1.02 -40.23 -4.77
C GLU A 101 -0.14 -39.25 -4.54
N ALA A 102 0.18 -37.95 -4.58
CA ALA A 102 -0.78 -36.88 -4.81
C ALA A 102 -0.97 -36.65 -6.32
N PRO A 103 -2.18 -36.26 -6.79
CA PRO A 103 -2.47 -36.09 -8.21
C PRO A 103 -1.69 -34.92 -8.84
N PRO A 104 -1.52 -34.89 -10.18
CA PRO A 104 -0.46 -34.15 -10.84
C PRO A 104 -0.64 -32.64 -10.71
N ALA A 105 0.26 -32.00 -9.97
CA ALA A 105 0.41 -30.54 -9.93
C ALA A 105 0.89 -30.04 -11.30
N GLN A 106 0.17 -29.08 -11.88
CA GLN A 106 0.63 -28.31 -13.04
C GLN A 106 1.97 -27.64 -12.69
N GLN A 107 2.91 -27.66 -13.64
CA GLN A 107 4.31 -27.28 -13.46
C GLN A 107 4.40 -25.83 -12.96
N ILE A 108 4.87 -25.65 -11.73
CA ILE A 108 5.24 -24.35 -11.15
C ILE A 108 6.56 -23.90 -11.78
N GLU A 109 6.68 -22.66 -12.25
CA GLU A 109 7.95 -22.07 -12.67
C GLU A 109 8.96 -22.18 -11.51
N SER A 110 9.86 -23.17 -11.62
CA SER A 110 10.83 -23.54 -10.59
C SER A 110 12.20 -22.86 -10.78
N GLY A 111 12.29 -21.89 -11.70
CA GLY A 111 13.51 -21.12 -11.97
C GLY A 111 13.57 -19.83 -11.14
N PRO A 112 14.72 -19.11 -11.13
CA PRO A 112 14.81 -17.81 -10.47
C PRO A 112 13.93 -16.76 -11.16
N ALA A 113 13.55 -15.72 -10.42
CA ALA A 113 12.89 -14.55 -11.00
C ALA A 113 13.75 -13.96 -12.13
N LYS A 114 13.10 -13.62 -13.24
CA LYS A 114 13.76 -12.98 -14.39
C LYS A 114 13.75 -11.48 -14.19
N TYR A 115 14.90 -10.85 -14.16
CA TYR A 115 15.05 -9.40 -14.02
C TYR A 115 15.11 -8.76 -15.41
N LEU A 116 14.59 -7.53 -15.55
CA LEU A 116 14.78 -6.74 -16.77
C LEU A 116 16.17 -6.09 -16.76
N ASP A 117 16.60 -5.62 -17.93
CA ASP A 117 17.87 -4.91 -18.07
C ASP A 117 17.83 -3.48 -17.51
N GLU A 118 18.99 -2.83 -17.48
CA GLU A 118 19.18 -1.50 -16.88
C GLU A 118 18.45 -0.36 -17.60
N ASN A 119 18.04 -0.57 -18.86
CA ASN A 119 17.34 0.41 -19.69
C ASN A 119 15.81 0.31 -19.56
N ALA A 120 15.31 -0.69 -18.83
CA ALA A 120 13.89 -0.86 -18.59
C ALA A 120 13.30 0.35 -17.83
N THR A 121 12.18 0.83 -18.34
CA THR A 121 11.42 1.93 -17.75
C THR A 121 10.53 1.45 -16.60
N VAL A 122 9.95 2.39 -15.85
CA VAL A 122 8.97 2.07 -14.80
C VAL A 122 7.80 1.26 -15.38
N CYS A 123 7.27 1.64 -16.55
CA CYS A 123 6.18 0.91 -17.19
C CYS A 123 6.59 -0.50 -17.65
N ASP A 124 7.83 -0.69 -18.13
CA ASP A 124 8.33 -2.03 -18.51
C ASP A 124 8.37 -2.95 -17.30
N TRP A 125 8.88 -2.47 -16.17
CA TRP A 125 8.88 -3.22 -14.91
C TRP A 125 7.47 -3.50 -14.40
N CYS A 126 6.56 -2.52 -14.45
CA CYS A 126 5.17 -2.73 -14.05
C CYS A 126 4.50 -3.82 -14.91
N ALA A 127 4.68 -3.77 -16.23
CA ALA A 127 4.16 -4.80 -17.14
C ALA A 127 4.73 -6.19 -16.81
N HIS A 128 6.03 -6.26 -16.53
CA HIS A 128 6.72 -7.50 -16.18
C HIS A 128 6.22 -8.10 -14.85
N ILE A 129 6.07 -7.27 -13.81
CA ILE A 129 5.53 -7.69 -12.51
C ILE A 129 4.08 -8.19 -12.66
N LEU A 130 3.23 -7.48 -13.42
CA LEU A 130 1.85 -7.88 -13.65
C LEU A 130 1.74 -9.19 -14.43
N ASN A 131 2.68 -9.48 -15.33
CA ASN A 131 2.73 -10.75 -16.06
C ASN A 131 3.41 -11.89 -15.29
N THR A 132 4.00 -11.61 -14.12
CA THR A 132 4.63 -12.63 -13.27
C THR A 132 3.55 -13.40 -12.50
N ALA A 133 3.39 -14.69 -12.80
CA ALA A 133 2.35 -15.54 -12.20
C ALA A 133 2.74 -16.11 -10.83
N ASN A 134 4.04 -16.35 -10.61
CA ASN A 134 4.57 -16.89 -9.36
C ASN A 134 4.57 -15.79 -8.26
N PRO A 135 3.90 -16.00 -7.11
CA PRO A 135 3.82 -15.01 -6.05
C PRO A 135 5.18 -14.59 -5.46
N GLU A 136 6.15 -15.52 -5.36
CA GLU A 136 7.49 -15.22 -4.83
C GLU A 136 8.28 -14.32 -5.77
N HIS A 137 8.24 -14.61 -7.07
CA HIS A 137 8.88 -13.76 -8.06
C HIS A 137 8.21 -12.40 -8.10
N LYS A 138 6.88 -12.33 -7.94
CA LYS A 138 6.15 -11.06 -7.91
C LYS A 138 6.59 -10.18 -6.75
N ILE A 139 6.68 -10.71 -5.52
CA ILE A 139 7.16 -9.91 -4.37
C ILE A 139 8.62 -9.49 -4.53
N GLU A 140 9.48 -10.37 -5.05
CA GLU A 140 10.90 -10.10 -5.29
C GLU A 140 11.10 -8.97 -6.31
N LEU A 141 10.41 -9.06 -7.45
CA LEU A 141 10.50 -8.07 -8.53
C LEU A 141 9.87 -6.73 -8.12
N THR A 142 8.79 -6.74 -7.34
CA THR A 142 8.16 -5.51 -6.83
C THR A 142 9.10 -4.78 -5.88
N HIS A 143 9.71 -5.50 -4.94
CA HIS A 143 10.68 -4.92 -4.01
C HIS A 143 11.93 -4.39 -4.73
N HIS A 144 12.41 -5.14 -5.72
CA HIS A 144 13.54 -4.72 -6.54
C HIS A 144 13.25 -3.42 -7.29
N LEU A 145 12.11 -3.33 -7.99
CA LEU A 145 11.67 -2.12 -8.70
C LEU A 145 11.64 -0.91 -7.76
N PHE A 146 11.00 -1.04 -6.59
CA PHE A 146 10.89 0.07 -5.65
C PHE A 146 12.27 0.54 -5.15
N SER A 147 13.16 -0.41 -4.85
CA SER A 147 14.53 -0.11 -4.40
C SER A 147 15.33 0.67 -5.46
N ILE A 148 15.36 0.18 -6.72
CA ILE A 148 16.10 0.84 -7.80
C ILE A 148 15.45 2.16 -8.24
N LEU A 149 14.13 2.29 -8.11
CA LEU A 149 13.43 3.55 -8.37
C LEU A 149 13.84 4.61 -7.35
N THR A 150 13.77 4.27 -6.06
CA THR A 150 14.12 5.18 -4.96
C THR A 150 15.57 5.64 -5.05
N GLU A 151 16.49 4.70 -5.31
CA GLU A 151 17.91 5.01 -5.50
C GLU A 151 18.15 5.94 -6.69
N LYS A 152 17.50 5.67 -7.84
CA LYS A 152 17.66 6.49 -9.05
C LYS A 152 16.95 7.84 -8.96
N GLU A 153 15.86 7.95 -8.21
CA GLU A 153 15.13 9.22 -8.05
C GLU A 153 15.98 10.25 -7.30
N ALA A 154 16.80 9.81 -6.35
CA ALA A 154 17.78 10.65 -5.65
C ALA A 154 19.04 10.98 -6.49
N SER A 155 19.13 10.48 -7.72
CA SER A 155 20.30 10.64 -8.59
C SER A 155 20.07 11.69 -9.69
N SER A 156 21.14 12.07 -10.40
CA SER A 156 21.05 12.97 -11.56
C SER A 156 20.41 12.33 -12.80
N SER A 157 20.07 11.04 -12.75
CA SER A 157 19.53 10.28 -13.88
C SER A 157 18.36 9.40 -13.43
N PRO A 158 17.18 9.99 -13.15
CA PRO A 158 16.01 9.25 -12.70
C PRO A 158 15.55 8.22 -13.74
N MET A 159 14.95 7.12 -13.27
CA MET A 159 14.43 6.08 -14.16
C MET A 159 13.34 6.66 -15.08
N PRO A 160 13.42 6.46 -16.41
CA PRO A 160 12.36 6.91 -17.32
C PRO A 160 11.03 6.22 -17.00
N LEU A 161 9.91 6.94 -17.10
CA LEU A 161 8.60 6.37 -16.80
C LEU A 161 8.11 5.38 -17.88
N GLY A 162 8.42 5.63 -19.16
CA GLY A 162 7.96 4.78 -20.26
C GLY A 162 6.46 4.89 -20.57
N ARG A 163 5.87 6.09 -20.43
CA ARG A 163 4.42 6.28 -20.60
C ARG A 163 3.96 5.80 -21.98
N GLY A 164 3.03 4.84 -22.00
CA GLY A 164 2.41 4.34 -23.23
C GLY A 164 3.30 3.46 -24.12
N SER A 165 4.50 3.08 -23.69
CA SER A 165 5.38 2.17 -24.47
C SER A 165 4.93 0.71 -24.41
N VAL A 166 4.30 0.32 -23.29
CA VAL A 166 3.84 -1.03 -23.01
C VAL A 166 2.44 -1.01 -22.39
N SER A 167 1.71 -2.12 -22.51
CA SER A 167 0.37 -2.26 -21.94
C SER A 167 0.33 -3.32 -20.84
N PRO A 168 -0.45 -3.12 -19.77
CA PRO A 168 -0.65 -4.14 -18.75
C PRO A 168 -1.46 -5.33 -19.30
N PRO A 169 -1.34 -6.52 -18.70
CA PRO A 169 -2.25 -7.61 -19.01
C PRO A 169 -3.70 -7.25 -18.65
N ALA A 170 -4.67 -7.91 -19.30
CA ALA A 170 -6.08 -7.76 -18.95
C ALA A 170 -6.37 -8.23 -17.52
N GLN A 171 -5.71 -9.31 -17.10
CA GLN A 171 -5.70 -9.83 -15.74
C GLN A 171 -4.33 -10.46 -15.46
N PRO A 172 -3.69 -10.13 -14.33
CA PRO A 172 -2.48 -10.81 -13.88
C PRO A 172 -2.69 -12.33 -13.77
N PRO A 173 -1.81 -13.14 -14.36
CA PRO A 173 -1.91 -14.59 -14.27
C PRO A 173 -1.67 -15.07 -12.83
N ARG A 174 -2.20 -16.26 -12.53
CA ARG A 174 -1.99 -16.98 -11.27
C ARG A 174 -1.54 -18.40 -11.58
N GLU A 175 -0.42 -18.81 -11.01
CA GLU A 175 0.11 -20.15 -11.22
C GLU A 175 -0.18 -21.05 -10.01
N GLY A 176 -0.70 -22.25 -10.25
CA GLY A 176 -0.86 -23.27 -9.21
C GLY A 176 -1.93 -22.96 -8.15
N LEU A 177 -2.83 -22.00 -8.40
CA LEU A 177 -3.91 -21.62 -7.47
C LEU A 177 -5.27 -22.10 -7.98
N SER A 178 -6.09 -22.64 -7.06
CA SER A 178 -7.49 -22.98 -7.35
C SER A 178 -8.36 -21.74 -7.19
N GLU A 179 -8.99 -21.27 -8.26
CA GLU A 179 -9.86 -20.10 -8.25
C GLU A 179 -11.32 -20.48 -8.05
N VAL A 180 -12.01 -19.73 -7.19
CA VAL A 180 -13.45 -19.84 -6.96
C VAL A 180 -14.09 -18.46 -6.95
N GLN A 181 -15.40 -18.44 -7.18
CA GLN A 181 -16.19 -17.22 -7.04
C GLN A 181 -16.19 -16.73 -5.59
N PRO A 182 -16.25 -15.41 -5.31
CA PRO A 182 -16.16 -14.87 -3.95
C PRO A 182 -17.15 -15.47 -2.95
N TRP A 183 -18.37 -15.81 -3.39
CA TRP A 183 -19.41 -16.43 -2.53
C TRP A 183 -19.19 -17.92 -2.26
N ALA A 184 -18.32 -18.58 -3.02
CA ALA A 184 -17.99 -20.00 -2.87
C ALA A 184 -16.81 -20.23 -1.90
N ILE A 185 -16.20 -19.16 -1.38
CA ILE A 185 -15.10 -19.29 -0.42
C ILE A 185 -15.58 -19.88 0.91
N PRO A 186 -14.89 -20.92 1.43
CA PRO A 186 -15.18 -21.46 2.74
C PRO A 186 -15.04 -20.39 3.83
N LYS A 187 -16.02 -20.29 4.73
CA LYS A 187 -15.95 -19.33 5.84
C LYS A 187 -14.73 -19.61 6.72
N ALA A 188 -13.87 -18.62 6.90
CA ALA A 188 -12.62 -18.73 7.66
C ALA A 188 -12.83 -18.99 9.17
N GLY A 189 -14.03 -18.84 9.71
CA GLY A 189 -14.36 -19.12 11.12
C GLY A 189 -14.11 -17.93 12.06
N LYS A 190 -13.87 -18.21 13.34
CA LYS A 190 -13.70 -17.19 14.42
C LYS A 190 -12.27 -17.08 14.98
N GLY A 191 -11.29 -17.81 14.43
CA GLY A 191 -9.89 -17.79 14.87
C GLY A 191 -9.55 -18.72 16.06
N GLY A 192 -10.55 -19.40 16.64
CA GLY A 192 -10.33 -20.27 17.81
C GLY A 192 -9.54 -21.55 17.53
N THR A 193 -9.56 -22.06 16.30
CA THR A 193 -8.83 -23.28 15.90
C THR A 193 -7.69 -22.95 14.94
N LEU A 194 -6.66 -23.81 14.89
CA LEU A 194 -5.53 -23.67 13.96
C LEU A 194 -6.01 -23.55 12.50
N LYS A 195 -6.92 -24.43 12.07
CA LYS A 195 -7.53 -24.38 10.73
C LYS A 195 -8.21 -23.05 10.44
N SER A 196 -8.92 -22.49 11.43
CA SER A 196 -9.59 -21.19 11.28
C SER A 196 -8.59 -20.05 11.14
N ARG A 197 -7.49 -20.07 11.91
CA ARG A 197 -6.43 -19.07 11.79
C ARG A 197 -5.71 -19.13 10.45
N ILE A 198 -5.35 -20.33 9.99
CA ILE A 198 -4.75 -20.54 8.66
C ILE A 198 -5.67 -20.00 7.56
N ALA A 199 -6.97 -20.31 7.61
CA ALA A 199 -7.92 -19.80 6.63
C ALA A 199 -8.06 -18.28 6.63
N MET A 200 -8.01 -17.64 7.80
CA MET A 200 -8.04 -16.19 7.92
C MET A 200 -6.78 -15.54 7.34
N LEU A 201 -5.58 -16.04 7.69
CA LEU A 201 -4.32 -15.52 7.15
C LEU A 201 -4.19 -15.78 5.64
N HIS A 202 -4.65 -16.93 5.15
CA HIS A 202 -4.64 -17.24 3.71
C HIS A 202 -5.54 -16.29 2.92
N ALA A 203 -6.73 -15.97 3.44
CA ALA A 203 -7.63 -15.01 2.82
C ALA A 203 -7.01 -13.59 2.79
N LEU A 204 -6.34 -13.16 3.86
CA LEU A 204 -5.60 -11.90 3.88
C LEU A 204 -4.44 -11.92 2.88
N ALA A 205 -3.64 -12.98 2.83
CA ALA A 205 -2.55 -13.10 1.86
C ALA A 205 -3.07 -13.04 0.41
N ASN A 206 -4.27 -13.58 0.14
CA ASN A 206 -4.88 -13.43 -1.17
C ASN A 206 -5.23 -11.97 -1.49
N ILE A 207 -5.67 -11.21 -0.49
CA ILE A 207 -5.93 -9.77 -0.63
C ILE A 207 -4.61 -9.04 -0.92
N GLU A 208 -3.56 -9.24 -0.13
CA GLU A 208 -2.28 -8.52 -0.33
C GLU A 208 -1.67 -8.83 -1.69
N LEU A 209 -1.78 -10.08 -2.18
CA LEU A 209 -1.27 -10.43 -3.50
C LEU A 209 -2.01 -9.68 -4.62
N TRP A 210 -3.32 -9.47 -4.47
CA TRP A 210 -4.08 -8.61 -5.38
C TRP A 210 -3.76 -7.12 -5.17
N ALA A 211 -3.49 -6.68 -3.95
CA ALA A 211 -3.13 -5.30 -3.65
C ALA A 211 -1.81 -4.89 -4.32
N ILE A 212 -0.80 -5.78 -4.35
CA ILE A 212 0.42 -5.59 -5.16
C ILE A 212 0.06 -5.31 -6.62
N ASP A 213 -0.77 -6.18 -7.22
CA ASP A 213 -1.15 -6.03 -8.63
C ASP A 213 -1.95 -4.75 -8.87
N LEU A 214 -2.81 -4.33 -7.94
CA LEU A 214 -3.62 -3.12 -8.07
C LEU A 214 -2.75 -1.85 -8.01
N ALA A 215 -1.79 -1.81 -7.09
CA ALA A 215 -0.85 -0.71 -6.92
C ALA A 215 0.17 -0.61 -8.08
N VAL A 216 0.54 -1.74 -8.70
CA VAL A 216 1.34 -1.74 -9.93
C VAL A 216 0.49 -1.38 -11.16
N ASP A 217 -0.74 -1.90 -11.25
CA ASP A 217 -1.67 -1.66 -12.37
C ASP A 217 -2.00 -0.18 -12.54
N ILE A 218 -2.24 0.54 -11.45
CA ILE A 218 -2.58 1.96 -11.52
C ILE A 218 -1.43 2.80 -12.10
N CYS A 219 -0.17 2.42 -11.86
CA CYS A 219 1.01 3.09 -12.40
C CYS A 219 1.06 2.99 -13.93
N ILE A 220 0.97 1.76 -14.46
CA ILE A 220 1.11 1.53 -15.90
C ILE A 220 -0.17 1.89 -16.67
N ARG A 221 -1.34 1.54 -16.15
CA ARG A 221 -2.62 1.70 -16.87
C ARG A 221 -2.98 3.16 -17.08
N PHE A 222 -2.63 4.01 -16.13
CA PHE A 222 -2.90 5.45 -16.18
C PHE A 222 -1.63 6.26 -16.45
N ALA A 223 -0.55 5.63 -16.94
CA ALA A 223 0.72 6.31 -17.21
C ALA A 223 0.57 7.48 -18.20
N THR A 224 -0.40 7.43 -19.12
CA THR A 224 -0.70 8.49 -20.09
C THR A 224 -1.87 9.38 -19.66
N PHE A 225 -2.36 9.24 -18.42
CA PHE A 225 -3.43 10.07 -17.90
C PHE A 225 -3.01 11.54 -17.88
N GLN A 226 -4.00 12.37 -18.18
CA GLN A 226 -3.91 13.80 -18.26
C GLN A 226 -5.14 14.40 -17.57
N THR A 227 -4.92 15.40 -16.73
CA THR A 227 -6.02 16.13 -16.10
C THR A 227 -6.82 16.90 -17.14
N ASN A 228 -8.11 17.11 -16.88
CA ASN A 228 -9.00 17.85 -17.75
C ASN A 228 -9.58 19.07 -17.01
N PRO A 229 -8.82 20.16 -16.88
CA PRO A 229 -9.28 21.36 -16.17
C PRO A 229 -10.36 22.10 -16.94
N ASP A 230 -11.36 22.61 -16.22
CA ASP A 230 -12.33 23.58 -16.73
C ASP A 230 -11.69 24.97 -17.01
N SER A 231 -10.49 25.20 -16.46
CA SER A 231 -9.77 26.48 -16.53
C SER A 231 -8.62 26.48 -17.57
N PRO A 232 -8.19 27.65 -18.07
CA PRO A 232 -7.22 27.77 -19.18
C PRO A 232 -5.78 27.29 -18.88
N GLY A 233 -5.51 26.75 -17.68
CA GLY A 233 -4.17 26.35 -17.22
C GLY A 233 -3.56 25.13 -17.92
N GLY A 234 -4.33 24.46 -18.79
CA GLY A 234 -3.88 23.32 -19.59
C GLY A 234 -3.86 22.00 -18.82
N SER A 235 -4.05 20.91 -19.56
CA SER A 235 -3.95 19.54 -19.06
C SER A 235 -2.56 19.27 -18.45
N ARG A 236 -2.52 18.59 -17.29
CA ARG A 236 -1.29 18.15 -16.62
C ARG A 236 -1.17 16.63 -16.62
N GLU A 237 0.04 16.14 -16.86
CA GLU A 237 0.38 14.73 -16.66
C GLU A 237 0.51 14.39 -15.17
N LEU A 238 0.38 13.10 -14.83
CA LEU A 238 0.67 12.64 -13.48
C LEU A 238 2.13 12.92 -13.10
N PRO A 239 2.42 13.55 -11.95
CA PRO A 239 3.81 13.79 -11.53
C PRO A 239 4.54 12.49 -11.18
N ARG A 240 5.88 12.52 -11.13
CA ARG A 240 6.69 11.34 -10.76
C ARG A 240 6.37 10.79 -9.38
N ALA A 241 6.06 11.67 -8.43
CA ALA A 241 5.62 11.30 -7.08
C ALA A 241 4.41 10.34 -7.09
N PHE A 242 3.51 10.42 -8.08
CA PHE A 242 2.40 9.48 -8.22
C PHE A 242 2.89 8.04 -8.36
N PHE A 243 3.88 7.83 -9.23
CA PHE A 243 4.44 6.51 -9.48
C PHE A 243 5.23 6.01 -8.28
N HIS A 244 5.99 6.90 -7.64
CA HIS A 244 6.72 6.57 -6.43
C HIS A 244 5.78 6.11 -5.30
N ASP A 245 4.73 6.88 -5.01
CA ASP A 245 3.78 6.58 -3.94
C ASP A 245 3.07 5.23 -4.16
N TRP A 246 2.56 4.99 -5.37
CA TRP A 246 1.90 3.71 -5.67
C TRP A 246 2.86 2.53 -5.70
N LEU A 247 4.12 2.72 -6.11
CA LEU A 247 5.12 1.65 -6.03
C LEU A 247 5.60 1.41 -4.60
N LYS A 248 5.56 2.43 -3.73
CA LYS A 248 5.73 2.24 -2.29
C LYS A 248 4.59 1.40 -1.71
N VAL A 249 3.33 1.72 -2.04
CA VAL A 249 2.17 0.88 -1.65
C VAL A 249 2.39 -0.55 -2.13
N ALA A 250 2.72 -0.76 -3.42
CA ALA A 250 2.99 -2.10 -3.94
C ALA A 250 4.11 -2.85 -3.18
N ASN A 251 5.16 -2.14 -2.78
CA ASN A 251 6.25 -2.70 -1.98
C ASN A 251 5.77 -3.07 -0.56
N ASP A 252 4.97 -2.23 0.09
CA ASP A 252 4.39 -2.55 1.39
C ASP A 252 3.43 -3.76 1.30
N GLU A 253 2.64 -3.89 0.23
CA GLU A 253 1.81 -5.08 0.03
C GLU A 253 2.62 -6.36 -0.24
N ALA A 254 3.76 -6.23 -0.93
CA ALA A 254 4.71 -7.32 -1.10
C ALA A 254 5.30 -7.76 0.26
N LYS A 255 5.59 -6.80 1.15
CA LYS A 255 5.99 -7.06 2.54
C LYS A 255 4.87 -7.77 3.30
N HIS A 256 3.64 -7.27 3.25
CA HIS A 256 2.46 -7.85 3.91
C HIS A 256 2.23 -9.31 3.49
N PHE A 257 2.20 -9.56 2.18
CA PHE A 257 2.09 -10.90 1.63
C PHE A 257 3.19 -11.83 2.18
N SER A 258 4.44 -11.34 2.20
CA SER A 258 5.58 -12.13 2.66
C SER A 258 5.48 -12.52 4.14
N LEU A 259 4.97 -11.62 5.00
CA LEU A 259 4.75 -11.86 6.43
C LEU A 259 3.64 -12.91 6.64
N LEU A 260 2.51 -12.74 5.95
CA LEU A 260 1.37 -13.66 6.05
C LEU A 260 1.73 -15.05 5.53
N ARG A 261 2.40 -15.12 4.38
CA ARG A 261 2.89 -16.37 3.79
C ARG A 261 3.82 -17.10 4.75
N ALA A 262 4.82 -16.42 5.28
CA ALA A 262 5.76 -17.01 6.24
C ALA A 262 5.03 -17.56 7.47
N ARG A 263 4.05 -16.81 7.99
CA ARG A 263 3.24 -17.24 9.13
C ARG A 263 2.39 -18.48 8.82
N ILE A 264 1.79 -18.56 7.64
CA ILE A 264 1.03 -19.75 7.20
C ILE A 264 1.93 -20.99 7.12
N GLU A 265 3.16 -20.84 6.63
CA GLU A 265 4.17 -21.91 6.56
C GLU A 265 4.60 -22.40 7.95
N GLU A 266 4.84 -21.49 8.89
CA GLU A 266 5.14 -21.82 10.29
C GLU A 266 4.00 -22.60 10.97
N MET A 267 2.76 -22.38 10.52
CA MET A 267 1.57 -23.09 11.00
C MET A 267 1.35 -24.46 10.30
N GLY A 268 2.27 -24.87 9.43
CA GLY A 268 2.24 -26.17 8.74
C GLY A 268 1.34 -26.20 7.50
N SER A 269 1.06 -25.05 6.89
CA SER A 269 0.30 -24.94 5.63
C SER A 269 1.08 -24.14 4.58
N TYR A 270 0.45 -23.73 3.49
CA TYR A 270 1.09 -22.91 2.46
C TYR A 270 0.05 -22.05 1.72
N PHE A 271 0.50 -20.94 1.13
CA PHE A 271 -0.36 -20.13 0.27
C PHE A 271 -0.73 -20.91 -1.00
N GLY A 272 -2.02 -21.14 -1.21
CA GLY A 272 -2.56 -21.97 -2.29
C GLY A 272 -3.14 -23.32 -1.82
N ALA A 273 -2.96 -23.67 -0.53
CA ALA A 273 -3.62 -24.83 0.08
C ALA A 273 -5.16 -24.68 0.18
N LEU A 274 -5.65 -23.45 0.11
CA LEU A 274 -7.06 -23.08 0.09
C LEU A 274 -7.36 -22.32 -1.21
N PRO A 275 -8.62 -22.38 -1.71
CA PRO A 275 -8.99 -21.69 -2.93
C PRO A 275 -8.93 -20.16 -2.76
N VAL A 276 -8.63 -19.47 -3.84
CA VAL A 276 -8.53 -18.00 -3.92
C VAL A 276 -9.68 -17.42 -4.74
N HIS A 277 -9.92 -16.12 -4.62
CA HIS A 277 -10.86 -15.37 -5.46
C HIS A 277 -10.21 -14.10 -6.00
N HIS A 278 -10.79 -13.56 -7.07
CA HIS A 278 -10.32 -12.36 -7.77
C HIS A 278 -11.31 -11.18 -7.63
N GLY A 279 -12.06 -11.13 -6.53
CA GLY A 279 -13.15 -10.13 -6.36
C GLY A 279 -12.67 -8.68 -6.37
N LEU A 280 -11.44 -8.41 -5.91
CA LEU A 280 -10.83 -7.08 -6.01
C LEU A 280 -10.51 -6.69 -7.47
N TRP A 281 -10.06 -7.65 -8.27
CA TRP A 281 -9.72 -7.40 -9.69
C TRP A 281 -10.96 -7.09 -10.55
N GLU A 282 -12.14 -7.58 -10.16
CA GLU A 282 -13.40 -7.21 -10.83
C GLU A 282 -13.67 -5.70 -10.69
N SER A 283 -13.41 -5.13 -9.51
CA SER A 283 -13.54 -3.68 -9.27
C SER A 283 -12.52 -2.88 -10.09
N ALA A 284 -11.30 -3.41 -10.23
CA ALA A 284 -10.27 -2.84 -11.09
C ALA A 284 -10.67 -2.84 -12.56
N THR A 285 -11.22 -3.95 -13.04
CA THR A 285 -11.71 -4.09 -14.42
C THR A 285 -12.82 -3.09 -14.70
N MET A 286 -13.78 -2.94 -13.78
CA MET A 286 -14.89 -1.99 -13.91
C MET A 286 -14.45 -0.51 -13.90
N THR A 287 -13.26 -0.21 -13.37
CA THR A 287 -12.74 1.16 -13.24
C THR A 287 -11.53 1.41 -14.16
N ALA A 288 -11.20 0.46 -15.04
CA ALA A 288 -9.97 0.48 -15.84
C ALA A 288 -9.86 1.69 -16.80
N HIS A 289 -10.98 2.36 -17.11
CA HIS A 289 -11.06 3.51 -18.00
C HIS A 289 -11.00 4.87 -17.28
N ASP A 290 -11.03 4.92 -15.95
CA ASP A 290 -11.13 6.17 -15.20
C ASP A 290 -10.30 6.12 -13.91
N LEU A 291 -9.22 6.91 -13.87
CA LEU A 291 -8.30 6.97 -12.74
C LEU A 291 -9.01 7.42 -11.45
N ARG A 292 -9.93 8.38 -11.53
CA ARG A 292 -10.68 8.89 -10.36
C ARG A 292 -11.55 7.79 -9.80
N ALA A 293 -12.22 7.03 -10.67
CA ALA A 293 -13.01 5.87 -10.28
C ALA A 293 -12.12 4.78 -9.68
N ARG A 294 -10.95 4.49 -10.27
CA ARG A 294 -10.00 3.51 -9.75
C ARG A 294 -9.57 3.84 -8.33
N ILE A 295 -9.13 5.07 -8.09
CA ILE A 295 -8.72 5.54 -6.75
C ILE A 295 -9.91 5.49 -5.78
N SER A 296 -11.08 5.97 -6.20
CA SER A 296 -12.26 5.99 -5.33
C SER A 296 -12.67 4.60 -4.87
N ILE A 297 -12.66 3.61 -5.75
CA ILE A 297 -13.15 2.26 -5.43
C ILE A 297 -12.08 1.41 -4.77
N ILE A 298 -10.86 1.38 -5.30
CA ILE A 298 -9.80 0.52 -4.76
C ILE A 298 -9.23 1.17 -3.50
N ALA A 299 -8.63 2.35 -3.62
CA ALA A 299 -7.87 2.97 -2.54
C ALA A 299 -8.73 3.53 -1.40
N LEU A 300 -9.93 4.03 -1.72
CA LEU A 300 -10.75 4.75 -0.73
C LEU A 300 -11.97 3.97 -0.24
N VAL A 301 -12.31 2.84 -0.87
CA VAL A 301 -13.35 1.92 -0.37
C VAL A 301 -12.76 0.59 0.07
N HIS A 302 -11.98 -0.09 -0.77
CA HIS A 302 -11.42 -1.40 -0.41
C HIS A 302 -10.29 -1.27 0.62
N GLU A 303 -9.30 -0.39 0.44
CA GLU A 303 -8.25 -0.23 1.47
C GLU A 303 -8.79 0.37 2.76
N ALA A 304 -9.68 1.37 2.67
CA ALA A 304 -10.35 1.92 3.85
C ALA A 304 -11.17 0.87 4.63
N ARG A 305 -11.54 -0.25 3.99
CA ARG A 305 -12.19 -1.37 4.70
C ARG A 305 -11.20 -2.10 5.60
N GLY A 306 -9.92 -2.19 5.23
CA GLY A 306 -8.84 -2.72 6.07
C GLY A 306 -8.78 -2.04 7.43
N LEU A 307 -8.85 -0.70 7.44
CA LEU A 307 -8.85 0.11 8.68
C LEU A 307 -9.99 -0.23 9.66
N ASP A 308 -11.14 -0.67 9.13
CA ASP A 308 -12.30 -1.05 9.96
C ASP A 308 -12.19 -2.48 10.49
N VAL A 309 -11.69 -3.41 9.67
CA VAL A 309 -11.77 -4.86 9.96
C VAL A 309 -10.51 -5.43 10.59
N ASN A 310 -9.34 -4.82 10.33
CA ASN A 310 -8.07 -5.30 10.83
C ASN A 310 -8.01 -5.31 12.36
N PRO A 311 -8.47 -4.28 13.09
CA PRO A 311 -8.50 -4.31 14.56
C PRO A 311 -9.29 -5.50 15.13
N MET A 312 -10.45 -5.80 14.53
CA MET A 312 -11.27 -6.94 14.94
C MET A 312 -10.59 -8.29 14.64
N THR A 313 -9.83 -8.36 13.55
CA THR A 313 -9.08 -9.55 13.17
C THR A 313 -7.90 -9.76 14.11
N ILE A 314 -7.11 -8.73 14.37
CA ILE A 314 -6.00 -8.73 15.35
C ILE A 314 -6.50 -9.22 16.71
N ASP A 315 -7.63 -8.69 17.19
CA ASP A 315 -8.19 -9.08 18.48
C ASP A 315 -8.61 -10.57 18.54
N LYS A 316 -9.09 -11.15 17.43
CA LYS A 316 -9.36 -12.60 17.37
C LYS A 316 -8.08 -13.42 17.54
N PHE A 317 -6.97 -13.03 16.88
CA PHE A 317 -5.69 -13.72 17.03
C PHE A 317 -5.11 -13.53 18.44
N ARG A 318 -5.25 -12.33 19.02
CA ARG A 318 -4.84 -12.04 20.39
C ARG A 318 -5.57 -12.92 21.40
N ARG A 319 -6.90 -13.02 21.29
CA ARG A 319 -7.71 -13.91 22.13
C ARG A 319 -7.41 -15.40 21.93
N ALA A 320 -6.92 -15.78 20.76
CA ALA A 320 -6.47 -17.14 20.47
C ALA A 320 -5.06 -17.44 20.98
N GLY A 321 -4.36 -16.45 21.58
CA GLY A 321 -2.99 -16.59 22.07
C GLY A 321 -1.92 -16.67 20.97
N ASP A 322 -2.24 -16.23 19.75
CA ASP A 322 -1.32 -16.29 18.59
C ASP A 322 -0.54 -14.97 18.45
N SER A 323 0.42 -14.75 19.35
CA SER A 323 1.19 -13.50 19.42
C SER A 323 1.98 -13.20 18.15
N GLU A 324 2.45 -14.24 17.45
CA GLU A 324 3.24 -14.05 16.22
C GLU A 324 2.38 -13.55 15.07
N SER A 325 1.16 -14.07 14.90
CA SER A 325 0.22 -13.51 13.94
C SER A 325 -0.22 -12.09 14.30
N VAL A 326 -0.40 -11.78 15.59
CA VAL A 326 -0.73 -10.42 16.04
C VAL A 326 0.35 -9.42 15.60
N LYS A 327 1.64 -9.73 15.83
CA LYS A 327 2.75 -8.85 15.40
C LYS A 327 2.71 -8.56 13.90
N SER A 328 2.53 -9.59 13.06
CA SER A 328 2.44 -9.40 11.61
C SER A 328 1.25 -8.54 11.21
N LEU A 329 0.09 -8.77 11.82
CA LEU A 329 -1.13 -8.02 11.50
C LEU A 329 -1.09 -6.57 12.02
N GLU A 330 -0.38 -6.29 13.10
CA GLU A 330 -0.16 -4.94 13.61
C GLU A 330 0.75 -4.12 12.67
N VAL A 331 1.79 -4.74 12.09
CA VAL A 331 2.60 -4.10 11.03
C VAL A 331 1.71 -3.73 9.85
N ILE A 332 0.95 -4.69 9.33
CA ILE A 332 0.03 -4.47 8.20
C ILE A 332 -0.93 -3.33 8.52
N HIS A 333 -1.62 -3.37 9.66
CA HIS A 333 -2.60 -2.35 10.02
C HIS A 333 -2.04 -0.93 10.09
N ASN A 334 -0.79 -0.76 10.52
CA ASN A 334 -0.17 0.57 10.58
C ASN A 334 0.12 1.11 9.18
N ASP A 335 0.56 0.26 8.27
CA ASP A 335 0.87 0.64 6.88
C ASP A 335 -0.39 1.02 6.09
N GLU A 336 -1.53 0.35 6.34
CA GLU A 336 -2.83 0.61 5.70
C GLU A 336 -3.29 2.07 5.78
N ILE A 337 -2.97 2.77 6.89
CA ILE A 337 -3.34 4.18 7.04
C ILE A 337 -2.66 5.02 5.96
N THR A 338 -1.40 4.73 5.67
CA THR A 338 -0.61 5.43 4.65
C THR A 338 -1.09 5.11 3.24
N HIS A 339 -1.61 3.90 3.00
CA HIS A 339 -2.17 3.49 1.70
C HIS A 339 -3.46 4.24 1.38
N VAL A 340 -4.37 4.33 2.35
CA VAL A 340 -5.61 5.12 2.21
C VAL A 340 -5.27 6.60 2.04
N THR A 341 -4.28 7.10 2.77
CA THR A 341 -3.79 8.47 2.62
C THR A 341 -3.27 8.73 1.21
N THR A 342 -2.53 7.78 0.62
CA THR A 342 -2.03 7.85 -0.76
C THR A 342 -3.19 7.98 -1.75
N GLY A 343 -4.24 7.17 -1.58
CA GLY A 343 -5.47 7.29 -2.36
C GLY A 343 -6.13 8.67 -2.22
N HIS A 344 -6.23 9.17 -0.99
CA HIS A 344 -6.88 10.45 -0.71
C HIS A 344 -6.12 11.62 -1.32
N ARG A 345 -4.79 11.61 -1.17
CA ARG A 345 -3.86 12.58 -1.77
C ARG A 345 -4.05 12.68 -3.28
N TRP A 346 -3.98 11.55 -3.99
CA TRP A 346 -4.03 11.58 -5.46
C TRP A 346 -5.42 11.90 -6.00
N LEU A 347 -6.49 11.48 -5.32
CA LEU A 347 -7.83 11.94 -5.70
C LEU A 347 -7.97 13.45 -5.50
N THR A 348 -7.51 13.98 -4.36
CA THR A 348 -7.57 15.41 -4.03
C THR A 348 -6.75 16.23 -5.02
N TRP A 349 -5.53 15.80 -5.35
CA TRP A 349 -4.67 16.45 -6.34
C TRP A 349 -5.35 16.50 -7.72
N ILE A 350 -5.88 15.38 -8.23
CA ILE A 350 -6.59 15.36 -9.51
C ILE A 350 -7.79 16.32 -9.47
N CYS A 351 -8.57 16.30 -8.39
CA CYS A 351 -9.75 17.15 -8.26
C CYS A 351 -9.37 18.64 -8.18
N GLN A 352 -8.28 18.98 -7.50
CA GLN A 352 -7.76 20.34 -7.44
C GLN A 352 -7.29 20.85 -8.81
N GLU A 353 -6.54 20.04 -9.55
CA GLU A 353 -6.11 20.37 -10.91
C GLU A 353 -7.30 20.57 -11.85
N GLU A 354 -8.43 19.90 -11.57
CA GLU A 354 -9.62 19.94 -12.41
C GLU A 354 -10.70 20.91 -11.93
N GLY A 355 -10.53 21.53 -10.77
CA GLY A 355 -11.53 22.41 -10.17
C GLY A 355 -12.80 21.69 -9.68
N THR A 356 -12.69 20.40 -9.33
CA THR A 356 -13.80 19.58 -8.83
C THR A 356 -13.68 19.30 -7.33
N ASP A 357 -14.79 18.94 -6.67
CA ASP A 357 -14.80 18.56 -5.25
C ASP A 357 -14.49 17.05 -5.08
N PRO A 358 -13.41 16.68 -4.36
CA PRO A 358 -13.02 15.28 -4.20
C PRO A 358 -14.06 14.43 -3.48
N VAL A 359 -14.81 15.00 -2.53
CA VAL A 359 -15.90 14.28 -1.84
C VAL A 359 -17.02 13.95 -2.81
N HIS A 360 -17.46 14.92 -3.62
CA HIS A 360 -18.46 14.71 -4.65
C HIS A 360 -18.02 13.66 -5.68
N VAL A 361 -16.79 13.77 -6.18
CA VAL A 361 -16.23 12.82 -7.15
C VAL A 361 -16.19 11.40 -6.57
N PHE A 362 -15.68 11.24 -5.34
CA PHE A 362 -15.67 9.96 -4.63
C PHE A 362 -17.09 9.38 -4.52
N ARG A 363 -18.04 10.14 -3.95
CA ARG A 363 -19.41 9.66 -3.72
C ARG A 363 -20.12 9.30 -5.03
N SER A 364 -19.87 10.06 -6.10
CA SER A 364 -20.40 9.77 -7.44
C SER A 364 -19.84 8.45 -7.99
N ASN A 365 -18.53 8.25 -7.89
CA ASN A 365 -17.86 7.02 -8.32
C ASN A 365 -18.33 5.80 -7.53
N VAL A 366 -18.50 5.92 -6.20
CA VAL A 366 -19.04 4.83 -5.37
C VAL A 366 -20.44 4.43 -5.84
N ARG A 367 -21.35 5.39 -6.04
CA ARG A 367 -22.70 5.11 -6.53
C ARG A 367 -22.71 4.43 -7.90
N LYS A 368 -21.73 4.74 -8.74
CA LYS A 368 -21.65 4.25 -10.12
C LYS A 368 -20.95 2.90 -10.26
N TYR A 369 -19.97 2.60 -9.42
CA TYR A 369 -19.06 1.47 -9.63
C TYR A 369 -18.97 0.49 -8.44
N PHE A 370 -19.39 0.88 -7.24
CA PHE A 370 -19.43 -0.03 -6.10
C PHE A 370 -20.76 -0.76 -6.03
N ARG A 371 -20.77 -2.05 -5.68
CA ARG A 371 -22.00 -2.83 -5.48
C ARG A 371 -22.27 -3.05 -4.00
N GLY A 372 -23.48 -2.73 -3.56
CA GLY A 372 -23.92 -2.82 -2.17
C GLY A 372 -23.56 -1.61 -1.33
N TYR A 373 -23.58 -1.81 -0.01
CA TYR A 373 -23.40 -0.75 0.99
C TYR A 373 -21.95 -0.70 1.46
N ILE A 374 -21.44 0.50 1.73
CA ILE A 374 -20.21 0.61 2.52
C ILE A 374 -20.56 0.17 3.94
N LYS A 375 -19.96 -0.94 4.40
CA LYS A 375 -20.40 -1.64 5.60
C LYS A 375 -19.80 -1.03 6.87
N GLU A 376 -20.65 -0.77 7.85
CA GLU A 376 -20.26 -0.55 9.24
C GLU A 376 -19.71 -1.82 9.92
N PRO A 377 -19.01 -1.71 11.07
CA PRO A 377 -18.61 -0.47 11.75
C PRO A 377 -17.49 0.27 11.01
N PHE A 378 -17.44 1.60 11.16
CA PHE A 378 -16.35 2.43 10.66
C PHE A 378 -15.35 2.74 11.77
N ASN A 379 -14.06 2.60 11.49
CA ASN A 379 -13.00 3.14 12.33
C ASN A 379 -12.82 4.62 12.00
N ALA A 380 -13.67 5.47 12.59
CA ALA A 380 -13.71 6.90 12.26
C ALA A 380 -12.39 7.63 12.56
N GLU A 381 -11.67 7.20 13.61
CA GLU A 381 -10.37 7.76 13.98
C GLU A 381 -9.31 7.44 12.91
N ALA A 382 -9.11 6.16 12.59
CA ALA A 382 -8.12 5.76 11.57
C ALA A 382 -8.46 6.31 10.17
N ARG A 383 -9.76 6.34 9.81
CA ARG A 383 -10.19 6.96 8.54
C ARG A 383 -9.90 8.45 8.50
N ALA A 384 -10.17 9.18 9.59
CA ALA A 384 -9.85 10.61 9.67
C ALA A 384 -8.34 10.85 9.61
N GLN A 385 -7.55 10.00 10.25
CA GLN A 385 -6.10 10.00 10.19
C GLN A 385 -5.57 9.80 8.76
N ALA A 386 -6.27 9.00 7.95
CA ALA A 386 -5.99 8.82 6.52
C ALA A 386 -6.58 9.92 5.60
N GLY A 387 -7.18 10.97 6.15
CA GLY A 387 -7.81 12.07 5.40
C GLY A 387 -9.29 11.85 5.02
N LEU A 388 -9.87 10.70 5.37
CA LEU A 388 -11.30 10.41 5.13
C LEU A 388 -12.16 10.79 6.33
N ASP A 389 -12.72 12.00 6.28
CA ASP A 389 -13.77 12.39 7.22
C ASP A 389 -15.14 11.76 6.86
N GLY A 390 -16.13 11.97 7.74
CA GLY A 390 -17.47 11.40 7.59
C GLY A 390 -18.18 11.77 6.28
N ARG A 391 -17.83 12.89 5.63
CA ARG A 391 -18.48 13.33 4.38
C ARG A 391 -18.24 12.33 3.24
N TYR A 392 -17.11 11.64 3.26
CA TYR A 392 -16.80 10.61 2.27
C TYR A 392 -17.77 9.44 2.37
N TYR A 393 -17.88 8.78 3.53
CA TYR A 393 -18.48 7.45 3.63
C TYR A 393 -19.81 7.37 4.39
N GLN A 394 -20.19 8.39 5.18
CA GLN A 394 -21.46 8.34 5.91
C GLN A 394 -22.65 8.37 4.94
N ASN A 395 -23.65 7.54 5.23
CA ASN A 395 -24.89 7.41 4.46
C ASN A 395 -24.62 7.25 2.95
N LEU A 396 -23.63 6.42 2.59
CA LEU A 396 -23.23 6.18 1.21
C LEU A 396 -23.49 4.73 0.83
N GLU A 397 -24.21 4.58 -0.28
CA GLU A 397 -24.59 3.29 -0.86
C GLU A 397 -24.16 3.28 -2.32
N GLY A 398 -23.66 2.13 -2.76
CA GLY A 398 -23.38 1.86 -4.17
C GLY A 398 -24.63 1.43 -4.94
N ILE A 399 -24.42 0.69 -6.02
CA ILE A 399 -25.48 0.03 -6.79
C ILE A 399 -26.17 -1.01 -5.91
N PRO A 400 -27.52 -1.02 -5.81
CA PRO A 400 -28.25 -2.04 -5.07
C PRO A 400 -27.90 -3.46 -5.54
N LEU A 401 -27.78 -4.39 -4.59
CA LEU A 401 -27.66 -5.82 -4.92
C LEU A 401 -29.04 -6.30 -5.37
N ALA A 402 -29.11 -6.84 -6.60
CA ALA A 402 -30.33 -7.39 -7.20
C ALA A 402 -30.80 -8.68 -6.50
#